data_AF-A0A9X0AFT2-F1
#
_entry.id   AF-A0A9X0AFT2-F1
#
_cell.length_a   1.000
_cell.length_b   1.000
_cell.length_c   1.000
_cell.angle_alpha   90.00
_cell.angle_beta   90.00
_cell.angle_gamma   90.00
#
_symmetry.space_group_name_H-M   'P 1'
#
loop_
_entity.id
_entity.type
_entity.pdbx_description
1 polymer ?
#
loop_
_entity_poly.entity_id
_entity_poly.type
_entity_poly.pdbx_seq_one_letter_code
_entity_poly.pdbx_strand_id
1 'polypeptide(L)'
;MYSYIDWEIRQVSRINLLSDDQVFEELKDVMNGYGYSWRTIAYGLQVRYRRRCLRLEHFEPGNIVYEWNVLCDERLAWKYHGRPSFMSLKFNRACLVNLKTIPNRAGLGFEAKQMTENNIDRSFAFPIDMNLTVGKPDYTICDGQFGGEEGENIRLELGYFYHEGPEFRVDYIHERVEY
;
A
#
# COMPACT_ATOMS: atom_id res chain seq x y z
N MET A 1 -11.57 22.54 -12.45
CA MET A 1 -11.88 21.21 -11.87
C MET A 1 -11.28 20.13 -12.78
N TYR A 2 -9.95 20.02 -12.79
CA TYR A 2 -9.18 19.11 -13.68
C TYR A 2 -7.93 18.49 -13.01
N SER A 3 -7.71 18.66 -11.69
CA SER A 3 -6.34 18.50 -11.15
C SER A 3 -5.90 17.07 -10.78
N TYR A 4 -6.81 16.10 -10.60
CA TYR A 4 -6.44 14.77 -10.07
C TYR A 4 -6.33 13.69 -11.15
N ILE A 5 -7.28 13.64 -12.09
CA ILE A 5 -7.27 12.69 -13.22
C ILE A 5 -6.05 12.96 -14.11
N ASP A 6 -5.76 14.23 -14.41
CA ASP A 6 -4.58 14.61 -15.19
C ASP A 6 -3.27 14.22 -14.51
N TRP A 7 -3.22 14.31 -13.17
CA TRP A 7 -2.03 13.90 -12.42
C TRP A 7 -1.84 12.38 -12.47
N GLU A 8 -2.91 11.62 -12.28
CA GLU A 8 -2.86 10.16 -12.33
C GLU A 8 -2.40 9.67 -13.71
N ILE A 9 -2.99 10.18 -14.78
CA ILE A 9 -2.62 9.84 -16.16
C ILE A 9 -1.14 10.15 -16.41
N ARG A 10 -0.66 11.31 -15.95
CA ARG A 10 0.75 11.71 -16.09
C ARG A 10 1.68 10.79 -15.30
N GLN A 11 1.32 10.39 -14.08
CA GLN A 11 2.15 9.50 -13.28
C GLN A 11 2.21 8.09 -13.86
N VAL A 12 1.06 7.55 -14.29
CA VAL A 12 1.02 6.25 -14.97
C VAL A 12 1.87 6.29 -16.24
N SER A 13 1.71 7.34 -17.07
CA SER A 13 2.51 7.51 -18.28
C SER A 13 4.00 7.63 -17.98
N ARG A 14 4.39 8.42 -16.98
CA ARG A 14 5.79 8.57 -16.55
C ARG A 14 6.37 7.22 -16.14
N ILE A 15 5.69 6.49 -15.27
CA ILE A 15 6.15 5.18 -14.76
C ILE A 15 6.26 4.18 -15.90
N ASN A 16 5.33 4.19 -16.87
CA ASN A 16 5.39 3.33 -18.04
C ASN A 16 6.55 3.63 -18.99
N LEU A 17 7.13 4.84 -18.93
CA LEU A 17 8.31 5.22 -19.70
C LEU A 17 9.63 4.94 -18.99
N LEU A 18 9.61 4.61 -17.69
CA LEU A 18 10.82 4.24 -16.95
C LEU A 18 11.39 2.91 -17.44
N SER A 19 12.72 2.79 -17.41
CA SER A 19 13.38 1.50 -17.52
C SER A 19 13.11 0.65 -16.27
N ASP A 20 13.34 -0.65 -16.38
CA ASP A 20 13.09 -1.57 -15.27
C ASP A 20 14.00 -1.29 -14.05
N ASP A 21 15.26 -0.93 -14.29
CA ASP A 21 16.18 -0.50 -13.23
C ASP A 21 15.69 0.77 -12.53
N GLN A 22 15.14 1.73 -13.29
CA GLN A 22 14.57 2.96 -12.73
C GLN A 22 13.32 2.67 -11.90
N VAL A 23 12.45 1.76 -12.36
CA VAL A 23 11.30 1.30 -11.58
C VAL A 23 11.76 0.65 -10.28
N PHE A 24 12.80 -0.19 -10.34
CA PHE A 24 13.32 -0.89 -9.17
C PHE A 24 13.91 0.08 -8.13
N GLU A 25 14.74 1.03 -8.55
CA GLU A 25 15.32 2.01 -7.63
C GLU A 25 14.25 2.94 -7.03
N GLU A 26 13.30 3.44 -7.82
CA GLU A 26 12.20 4.27 -7.27
C GLU A 26 11.32 3.45 -6.30
N LEU A 27 11.05 2.19 -6.61
CA LEU A 27 10.29 1.30 -5.73
C LEU A 27 11.04 1.07 -4.42
N LYS A 28 12.35 0.78 -4.48
CA LYS A 28 13.21 0.60 -3.31
C LYS A 28 13.22 1.84 -2.42
N ASP A 29 13.35 3.02 -3.01
CA ASP A 29 13.32 4.29 -2.27
C ASP A 29 11.99 4.44 -1.52
N VAL A 30 10.88 4.28 -2.23
CA VAL A 30 9.53 4.39 -1.65
C VAL A 30 9.31 3.36 -0.53
N MET A 31 9.71 2.11 -0.73
CA MET A 31 9.54 1.03 0.26
C MET A 31 10.33 1.28 1.54
N ASN A 32 11.51 1.92 1.43
CA ASN A 32 12.32 2.36 2.56
C ASN A 32 11.85 3.69 3.17
N GLY A 33 10.77 4.29 2.65
CA GLY A 33 10.19 5.53 3.15
C GLY A 33 10.91 6.80 2.67
N TYR A 34 11.73 6.71 1.62
CA TYR A 34 12.29 7.90 0.97
C TYR A 34 11.25 8.51 0.03
N GLY A 35 10.92 9.78 0.24
CA GLY A 35 9.98 10.51 -0.62
C GLY A 35 8.53 9.99 -0.59
N TYR A 36 8.16 9.17 0.40
CA TYR A 36 6.81 8.61 0.53
C TYR A 36 6.35 8.54 1.98
N SER A 37 5.16 9.07 2.25
CA SER A 37 4.58 9.22 3.58
C SER A 37 3.62 8.08 3.90
N TRP A 38 4.18 6.89 4.11
CA TRP A 38 3.40 5.67 4.36
C TRP A 38 2.39 5.83 5.49
N ARG A 39 2.81 6.38 6.63
CA ARG A 39 1.96 6.48 7.83
C ARG A 39 0.82 7.48 7.60
N THR A 40 1.16 8.62 7.01
CA THR A 40 0.18 9.66 6.68
C THR A 40 -0.87 9.16 5.69
N ILE A 41 -0.45 8.44 4.65
CA ILE A 41 -1.34 7.87 3.64
C ILE A 41 -2.24 6.79 4.28
N ALA A 42 -1.66 5.84 5.02
CA ALA A 42 -2.41 4.80 5.72
C ALA A 42 -3.53 5.39 6.58
N TYR A 43 -3.20 6.41 7.39
CA TYR A 43 -4.16 7.11 8.22
C TYR A 43 -5.26 7.78 7.38
N GLY A 44 -4.89 8.46 6.30
CA GLY A 44 -5.83 9.07 5.36
C GLY A 44 -6.81 8.05 4.78
N LEU A 45 -6.31 6.90 4.33
CA LEU A 45 -7.15 5.81 3.80
C LEU A 45 -8.11 5.28 4.86
N GLN A 46 -7.65 5.09 6.10
CA GLN A 46 -8.48 4.68 7.23
C GLN A 46 -9.61 5.68 7.53
N VAL A 47 -9.32 6.98 7.50
CA VAL A 47 -10.34 8.04 7.65
C VAL A 47 -11.36 7.97 6.53
N ARG A 48 -10.92 7.79 5.28
CA ARG A 48 -11.83 7.68 4.11
C ARG A 48 -12.70 6.43 4.20
N TYR A 49 -12.15 5.32 4.67
CA TYR A 49 -12.91 4.10 4.95
C TYR A 49 -13.96 4.32 6.05
N ARG A 50 -13.60 4.90 7.21
CA ARG A 50 -14.55 5.20 8.31
C ARG A 50 -15.70 6.11 7.86
N ARG A 51 -15.41 7.03 6.93
CA ARG A 51 -16.41 7.90 6.30
C ARG A 51 -17.22 7.23 5.17
N ARG A 52 -17.05 5.92 4.97
CA ARG A 52 -17.69 5.12 3.91
C ARG A 52 -17.40 5.61 2.49
N CYS A 53 -16.29 6.33 2.30
CA CYS A 53 -15.81 6.79 0.99
C CYS A 53 -14.94 5.74 0.30
N LEU A 54 -14.39 4.79 1.06
CA LEU A 54 -13.75 3.58 0.55
C LEU A 54 -14.60 2.38 0.98
N ARG A 55 -14.71 1.39 0.11
CA ARG A 55 -15.42 0.15 0.38
C ARG A 55 -14.44 -0.99 0.53
N LEU A 56 -14.70 -1.82 1.52
CA LEU A 56 -14.13 -3.15 1.60
C LEU A 56 -14.99 -4.03 0.69
N GLU A 57 -14.61 -4.14 -0.57
CA GLU A 57 -15.15 -5.15 -1.47
C GLU A 57 -14.07 -6.22 -1.60
N HIS A 58 -14.43 -7.45 -1.26
CA HIS A 58 -13.49 -8.55 -1.25
C HIS A 58 -13.15 -8.94 -2.68
N PHE A 59 -11.84 -9.06 -2.96
CA PHE A 59 -11.30 -9.72 -4.16
C PHE A 59 -11.71 -9.10 -5.52
N GLU A 60 -11.87 -7.78 -5.59
CA GLU A 60 -12.03 -7.12 -6.89
C GLU A 60 -10.78 -6.33 -7.28
N PRO A 61 -10.14 -6.71 -8.41
CA PRO A 61 -9.10 -5.92 -9.06
C PRO A 61 -9.50 -4.44 -9.20
N GLY A 62 -8.66 -3.52 -8.70
CA GLY A 62 -8.98 -2.08 -8.68
C GLY A 62 -9.67 -1.60 -7.40
N ASN A 63 -10.03 -2.48 -6.46
CA ASN A 63 -10.40 -2.07 -5.11
C ASN A 63 -9.21 -1.44 -4.39
N ILE A 64 -9.33 -0.17 -4.02
CA ILE A 64 -8.23 0.61 -3.42
C ILE A 64 -7.71 -0.01 -2.12
N VAL A 65 -8.59 -0.54 -1.28
CA VAL A 65 -8.22 -1.08 0.03
C VAL A 65 -7.47 -2.40 -0.14
N TYR A 66 -7.90 -3.22 -1.09
CA TYR A 66 -7.21 -4.44 -1.47
C TYR A 66 -5.80 -4.15 -2.03
N GLU A 67 -5.70 -3.25 -3.01
CA GLU A 67 -4.42 -2.90 -3.64
C GLU A 67 -3.45 -2.27 -2.61
N TRP A 68 -3.96 -1.50 -1.65
CA TRP A 68 -3.15 -0.96 -0.55
C TRP A 68 -2.59 -2.07 0.35
N ASN A 69 -3.39 -3.10 0.65
CA ASN A 69 -2.95 -4.23 1.44
C ASN A 69 -1.82 -5.02 0.75
N VAL A 70 -1.90 -5.21 -0.57
CA VAL A 70 -0.81 -5.81 -1.38
C VAL A 70 0.48 -4.97 -1.23
N LEU A 71 0.38 -3.64 -1.27
CA LEU A 71 1.55 -2.77 -1.09
C LEU A 71 2.15 -2.86 0.31
N CYS A 72 1.33 -3.03 1.35
CA CYS A 72 1.82 -3.23 2.71
C CYS A 72 2.61 -4.55 2.83
N ASP A 73 2.11 -5.59 2.18
CA ASP A 73 2.73 -6.91 2.05
C ASP A 73 4.07 -6.86 1.32
N GLU A 74 4.16 -6.06 0.27
CA GLU A 74 5.41 -5.81 -0.44
C GLU A 74 6.39 -5.03 0.43
N ARG A 75 5.95 -3.99 1.12
CA ARG A 75 6.80 -3.25 2.05
C ARG A 75 7.37 -4.15 3.14
N LEU A 76 6.58 -5.11 3.62
CA LEU A 76 7.05 -6.11 4.58
C LEU A 76 8.15 -7.01 3.97
N ALA A 77 7.97 -7.46 2.73
CA ALA A 77 8.99 -8.24 2.01
C ALA A 77 10.30 -7.44 1.83
N TRP A 78 10.21 -6.16 1.48
CA TRP A 78 11.36 -5.27 1.41
C TRP A 78 12.05 -5.10 2.78
N LYS A 79 11.29 -4.93 3.87
CA LYS A 79 11.84 -4.81 5.23
C LYS A 79 12.62 -6.06 5.65
N TYR A 80 12.13 -7.26 5.34
CA TYR A 80 12.75 -8.51 5.79
C TYR A 80 13.80 -9.08 4.83
N HIS A 81 13.64 -8.85 3.52
CA HIS A 81 14.47 -9.48 2.49
C HIS A 81 15.25 -8.48 1.63
N GLY A 82 15.00 -7.18 1.77
CA GLY A 82 15.67 -6.14 0.99
C GLY A 82 15.33 -6.17 -0.50
N ARG A 83 14.27 -6.88 -0.90
CA ARG A 83 13.89 -7.10 -2.30
C ARG A 83 12.37 -7.30 -2.45
N PRO A 84 11.80 -7.12 -3.65
CA PRO A 84 10.40 -7.43 -3.93
C PRO A 84 10.06 -8.89 -3.62
N SER A 85 8.80 -9.17 -3.29
CA SER A 85 8.36 -10.56 -3.12
C SER A 85 8.42 -11.35 -4.44
N PHE A 86 8.14 -10.69 -5.57
CA PHE A 86 8.24 -11.23 -6.91
C PHE A 86 9.22 -10.43 -7.77
N MET A 87 10.12 -11.13 -8.45
CA MET A 87 11.06 -10.51 -9.42
C MET A 87 10.40 -10.17 -10.77
N SER A 88 9.08 -10.04 -10.81
CA SER A 88 8.36 -9.70 -12.04
C SER A 88 8.35 -8.19 -12.28
N LEU A 89 8.79 -7.80 -13.47
CA LEU A 89 8.80 -6.41 -13.94
C LEU A 89 7.38 -5.82 -13.98
N LYS A 90 6.41 -6.60 -14.45
CA LYS A 90 5.00 -6.21 -14.54
C LYS A 90 4.44 -5.91 -13.15
N PHE A 91 4.77 -6.77 -12.18
CA PHE A 91 4.33 -6.59 -10.79
C PHE A 91 4.99 -5.38 -10.12
N ASN A 92 6.31 -5.22 -10.25
CA ASN A 92 7.05 -4.10 -9.66
C ASN A 92 6.55 -2.76 -10.19
N ARG A 93 6.30 -2.67 -11.50
CA ARG A 93 5.74 -1.48 -12.13
C ARG A 93 4.30 -1.21 -11.66
N ALA A 94 3.47 -2.25 -11.55
CA ALA A 94 2.12 -2.13 -11.01
C ALA A 94 2.12 -1.63 -9.55
N CYS A 95 3.03 -2.14 -8.72
CA CYS A 95 3.22 -1.67 -7.35
C CYS A 95 3.58 -0.18 -7.33
N LEU A 96 4.53 0.24 -8.15
CA LEU A 96 4.94 1.65 -8.22
C LEU A 96 3.78 2.55 -8.69
N VAL A 97 3.01 2.12 -9.69
CA VAL A 97 1.80 2.82 -10.13
C VAL A 97 0.79 2.94 -9.00
N ASN A 98 0.50 1.84 -8.30
CA ASN A 98 -0.47 1.85 -7.19
C ASN A 98 -0.01 2.76 -6.05
N LEU A 99 1.29 2.74 -5.69
CA LEU A 99 1.86 3.62 -4.67
C LEU A 99 1.59 5.10 -4.97
N LYS A 100 1.77 5.52 -6.23
CA LYS A 100 1.54 6.92 -6.63
C LYS A 100 0.05 7.22 -6.75
N THR A 101 -0.76 6.32 -7.29
CA THR A 101 -2.14 6.64 -7.69
C THR A 101 -3.19 6.43 -6.59
N ILE A 102 -3.02 5.46 -5.68
CA ILE A 102 -3.98 5.16 -4.61
C ILE A 102 -4.35 6.38 -3.76
N PRO A 103 -3.40 7.20 -3.26
CA PRO A 103 -3.73 8.38 -2.46
C PRO A 103 -4.70 9.35 -3.16
N ASN A 104 -4.51 9.56 -4.47
CA ASN A 104 -5.39 10.42 -5.26
C ASN A 104 -6.74 9.73 -5.54
N ARG A 105 -6.73 8.46 -5.95
CA ARG A 105 -7.96 7.68 -6.19
C ARG A 105 -8.85 7.56 -4.94
N ALA A 106 -8.23 7.49 -3.76
CA ALA A 106 -8.92 7.46 -2.48
C ALA A 106 -9.56 8.81 -2.11
N GLY A 107 -9.23 9.89 -2.83
CA GLY A 107 -9.72 11.23 -2.57
C GLY A 107 -9.02 11.91 -1.39
N LEU A 108 -7.72 11.68 -1.20
CA LEU A 108 -6.91 12.44 -0.22
C LEU A 108 -6.58 13.88 -0.70
N GLY A 109 -6.98 14.23 -1.93
CA GLY A 109 -6.92 15.60 -2.43
C GLY A 109 -5.51 16.08 -2.76
N PHE A 110 -5.29 17.40 -2.75
CA PHE A 110 -4.00 18.02 -3.15
C PHE A 110 -2.81 17.54 -2.32
N GLU A 111 -3.08 17.15 -1.07
CA GLU A 111 -2.08 16.61 -0.14
C GLU A 111 -1.53 15.24 -0.59
N ALA A 112 -2.29 14.48 -1.39
CA ALA A 112 -1.85 13.19 -1.94
C ALA A 112 -0.54 13.32 -2.72
N LYS A 113 -0.38 14.40 -3.49
CA LYS A 113 0.87 14.66 -4.22
C LYS A 113 2.03 14.88 -3.26
N GLN A 114 1.83 15.70 -2.22
CA GLN A 114 2.89 15.96 -1.24
C GLN A 114 3.29 14.68 -0.49
N MET A 115 2.32 13.86 -0.12
CA MET A 115 2.54 12.59 0.58
C MET A 115 3.25 11.52 -0.27
N THR A 116 3.12 11.59 -1.61
CA THR A 116 3.71 10.62 -2.55
C THR A 116 5.06 11.04 -3.13
N GLU A 117 5.42 12.31 -2.95
CA GLU A 117 6.70 12.90 -3.41
C GLU A 117 7.61 13.32 -2.25
N ASN A 118 7.08 13.45 -1.03
CA ASN A 118 7.83 13.78 0.18
C ASN A 118 7.46 12.84 1.33
N ASN A 119 8.40 12.61 2.24
CA ASN A 119 8.11 11.94 3.51
C ASN A 119 7.83 13.01 4.58
N ILE A 120 6.55 13.24 4.85
CA ILE A 120 6.06 14.15 5.90
C ILE A 120 5.68 13.40 7.19
N ASP A 121 5.88 12.07 7.27
CA ASP A 121 5.52 11.27 8.45
C ASP A 121 6.25 11.74 9.72
N ARG A 122 7.43 12.37 9.58
CA ARG A 122 8.19 12.95 10.71
C ARG A 122 7.60 14.24 11.25
N SER A 123 6.78 14.93 10.47
CA SER A 123 6.25 16.27 10.79
C SER A 123 4.85 16.23 11.41
N PHE A 124 4.17 15.08 11.35
CA PHE A 124 2.79 14.94 11.81
C PHE A 124 2.66 13.85 12.87
N ALA A 125 2.26 14.23 14.09
CA ALA A 125 1.80 13.30 15.11
C ALA A 125 0.32 12.97 14.84
N PHE A 126 0.06 11.92 14.04
CA PHE A 126 -1.30 11.41 13.88
C PHE A 126 -1.71 10.59 15.11
N PRO A 127 -2.96 10.72 15.60
CA PRO A 127 -3.47 9.80 16.61
C PRO A 127 -3.34 8.36 16.09
N ILE A 128 -2.65 7.51 16.86
CA ILE A 128 -2.44 6.09 16.58
C ILE A 128 -3.74 5.37 16.90
N ASP A 129 -4.77 5.64 16.12
CA ASP A 129 -6.03 4.92 16.18
C ASP A 129 -6.27 4.30 14.81
N MET A 130 -5.25 3.66 14.23
CA MET A 130 -5.43 2.76 13.10
C MET A 130 -6.00 1.45 13.66
N ASN A 131 -7.06 0.95 13.03
CA ASN A 131 -7.70 -0.31 13.43
C ASN A 131 -7.77 -1.21 12.20
N LEU A 132 -7.52 -2.50 12.40
CA LEU A 132 -7.82 -3.52 11.39
C LEU A 132 -9.35 -3.67 11.33
N THR A 133 -9.88 -3.80 10.12
CA THR A 133 -11.32 -3.66 9.85
C THR A 133 -11.96 -4.96 9.41
N VAL A 134 -11.19 -5.94 8.97
CA VAL A 134 -11.68 -7.26 8.53
C VAL A 134 -10.96 -8.38 9.28
N GLY A 135 -11.71 -9.18 10.05
CA GLY A 135 -11.27 -10.47 10.64
C GLY A 135 -11.02 -10.52 12.16
N LYS A 136 -12.06 -10.42 13.01
CA LYS A 136 -11.99 -10.84 14.43
C LYS A 136 -13.18 -11.74 14.80
N PRO A 137 -13.06 -12.77 15.70
CA PRO A 137 -11.95 -13.01 16.65
C PRO A 137 -11.40 -14.45 16.83
N ASP A 138 -11.82 -15.50 16.10
CA ASP A 138 -11.54 -16.88 16.53
C ASP A 138 -10.61 -17.72 15.63
N TYR A 139 -9.69 -17.12 14.85
CA TYR A 139 -8.76 -17.91 14.04
C TYR A 139 -7.29 -17.68 14.34
N THR A 140 -6.71 -18.83 14.69
CA THR A 140 -5.38 -19.18 15.14
C THR A 140 -4.29 -18.78 14.16
N ILE A 141 -3.31 -18.07 14.72
CA ILE A 141 -1.92 -18.09 14.30
C ILE A 141 -1.47 -19.56 14.34
N CYS A 142 -1.51 -20.25 13.21
CA CYS A 142 -0.70 -21.44 13.03
C CYS A 142 0.43 -21.06 12.07
N ASP A 143 1.63 -21.04 12.65
CA ASP A 143 2.92 -21.21 11.98
C ASP A 143 3.60 -20.02 11.29
N GLY A 144 3.28 -18.80 11.72
CA GLY A 144 4.14 -17.64 11.49
C GLY A 144 4.22 -16.78 12.74
N GLN A 145 5.10 -17.12 13.69
CA GLN A 145 5.34 -16.30 14.88
C GLN A 145 5.74 -14.87 14.48
N PHE A 146 4.77 -13.96 14.42
CA PHE A 146 4.99 -12.53 14.57
C PHE A 146 4.62 -12.21 16.01
N GLY A 147 5.56 -12.51 16.91
CA GLY A 147 5.44 -12.23 18.34
C GLY A 147 5.34 -10.74 18.61
N GLY A 148 4.53 -10.39 19.60
CA GLY A 148 4.37 -9.03 20.12
C GLY A 148 2.97 -8.89 20.71
N GLU A 149 2.89 -8.49 21.96
CA GLU A 149 1.64 -8.15 22.67
C GLU A 149 0.76 -7.23 21.80
N GLU A 150 -0.56 -7.21 22.00
CA GLU A 150 -1.54 -6.50 21.14
C GLU A 150 -1.24 -5.00 20.87
N GLY A 151 -0.25 -4.41 21.54
CA GLY A 151 0.32 -3.09 21.26
C GLY A 151 1.39 -3.01 20.16
N GLU A 152 1.89 -4.13 19.61
CA GLU A 152 2.96 -4.18 18.60
C GLU A 152 2.53 -4.94 17.33
N ASN A 153 1.27 -4.78 16.90
CA ASN A 153 0.86 -5.39 15.64
C ASN A 153 1.49 -4.64 14.45
N ILE A 154 2.58 -5.19 13.91
CA ILE A 154 3.29 -4.64 12.74
C ILE A 154 2.36 -4.33 11.56
N ARG A 155 1.23 -5.03 11.42
CA ARG A 155 0.24 -4.74 10.37
C ARG A 155 -0.53 -3.45 10.64
N LEU A 156 -0.83 -3.15 11.90
CA LEU A 156 -1.37 -1.85 12.28
C LEU A 156 -0.36 -0.74 11.99
N GLU A 157 0.91 -0.94 12.34
CA GLU A 157 1.97 0.05 12.06
C GLU A 157 2.16 0.31 10.55
N LEU A 158 2.01 -0.74 9.74
CA LEU A 158 2.13 -0.66 8.28
C LEU A 158 0.86 -0.16 7.59
N GLY A 159 -0.26 -0.09 8.30
CA GLY A 159 -1.51 0.47 7.78
C GLY A 159 -2.43 -0.52 7.06
N TYR A 160 -2.39 -1.80 7.42
CA TYR A 160 -3.27 -2.82 6.86
C TYR A 160 -4.75 -2.54 7.19
N PHE A 161 -5.63 -3.10 6.36
CA PHE A 161 -7.07 -3.21 6.63
C PHE A 161 -7.50 -4.62 7.03
N TYR A 162 -6.84 -5.66 6.52
CA TYR A 162 -7.19 -7.08 6.73
C TYR A 162 -6.30 -7.77 7.78
N HIS A 163 -6.90 -8.67 8.58
CA HIS A 163 -6.24 -9.47 9.62
C HIS A 163 -5.58 -10.75 9.11
N GLU A 164 -6.05 -11.34 8.03
CA GLU A 164 -5.47 -12.53 7.44
C GLU A 164 -4.18 -12.14 6.69
N GLY A 165 -3.19 -13.04 6.68
CA GLY A 165 -1.83 -12.78 6.24
C GLY A 165 -1.62 -12.88 4.72
N PRO A 166 -0.36 -12.96 4.26
CA PRO A 166 -0.01 -12.98 2.84
C PRO A 166 -0.52 -14.20 2.05
N GLU A 167 -1.26 -15.12 2.66
CA GLU A 167 -1.95 -16.21 1.96
C GLU A 167 -2.92 -15.69 0.88
N PHE A 168 -3.37 -14.43 1.01
CA PHE A 168 -4.11 -13.67 0.00
C PHE A 168 -3.35 -13.30 -1.28
N ARG A 169 -2.02 -13.41 -1.29
CA ARG A 169 -1.17 -13.00 -2.42
C ARG A 169 -1.16 -14.00 -3.56
N VAL A 170 -1.31 -15.29 -3.26
CA VAL A 170 -1.02 -16.36 -4.23
C VAL A 170 -1.95 -16.27 -5.44
N ASP A 171 -3.27 -16.14 -5.21
CA ASP A 171 -4.24 -16.10 -6.31
C ASP A 171 -4.16 -14.81 -7.14
N TYR A 172 -3.95 -13.65 -6.50
CA TYR A 172 -3.84 -12.36 -7.19
C TYR A 172 -2.59 -12.24 -8.08
N ILE A 173 -1.47 -12.82 -7.64
CA ILE A 173 -0.22 -12.78 -8.41
C ILE A 173 -0.27 -13.75 -9.59
N HIS A 174 -0.80 -14.97 -9.40
CA HIS A 174 -0.96 -15.92 -10.51
C HIS A 174 -1.84 -15.38 -11.63
N GLU A 175 -2.96 -14.71 -11.32
CA GLU A 175 -3.90 -14.22 -12.35
C GLU A 175 -3.41 -12.98 -13.12
N ARG A 176 -2.58 -12.11 -12.50
CA ARG A 176 -2.20 -10.82 -13.11
C ARG A 176 -0.78 -10.76 -13.64
N VAL A 177 0.13 -11.57 -13.10
CA VAL A 177 1.58 -11.40 -13.31
C VAL A 177 2.17 -12.42 -14.28
N GLU A 178 1.56 -13.61 -14.40
CA GLU A 178 2.13 -14.74 -15.17
C GLU A 178 1.57 -14.91 -16.61
N TYR A 179 0.70 -14.02 -17.08
CA TYR A 179 0.25 -13.97 -18.48
C TYR A 179 0.55 -12.64 -19.18
#